data_AF-A0A5K0XFZ3-F1
#
_entry.id   AF-A0A5K0XFZ3-F1
#
_cell.length_a   1.000
_cell.length_b   1.000
_cell.length_c   1.000
_cell.angle_alpha   90.00
_cell.angle_beta   90.00
_cell.angle_gamma   90.00
#
_symmetry.space_group_name_H-M   'P 1'
#
loop_
_entity.id
_entity.type
_entity.pdbx_description
1 polymer ?
#
loop_
_entity_poly.entity_id
_entity_poly.type
_entity_poly.pdbx_seq_one_letter_code
_entity_poly.pdbx_strand_id
1 'polypeptide(L)' 'AIPGVAKIRDGYNPATWMLEVTSTSVEDLLDIDFAEIYANSTLY' A
#
# COMPACT_ATOMS: atom_id res chain seq x y z
N ALA A 1 -3.66 8.95 -2.06
CA ALA A 1 -2.93 8.26 -0.97
C ALA A 1 -3.95 7.44 -0.20
N ILE A 2 -3.62 6.18 0.12
CA ILE A 2 -4.53 5.28 0.83
C ILE A 2 -4.51 5.66 2.32
N PRO A 3 -5.67 6.00 2.93
CA PRO A 3 -5.74 6.30 4.36
C PRO A 3 -5.23 5.13 5.21
N GLY A 4 -4.47 5.42 6.27
CA GLY A 4 -3.90 4.40 7.14
C GLY A 4 -2.55 3.83 6.68
N VAL A 5 -2.19 3.99 5.40
CA VAL A 5 -0.86 3.59 4.91
C VAL A 5 0.18 4.66 5.25
N ALA A 6 1.27 4.23 5.91
CA ALA A 6 2.39 5.11 6.23
C ALA A 6 3.05 5.64 4.96
N LYS A 7 3.29 6.95 4.90
CA LYS A 7 4.01 7.56 3.76
C LYS A 7 5.46 7.08 3.72
N ILE A 8 5.99 6.92 2.51
CA ILE A 8 7.41 6.68 2.31
C ILE A 8 8.23 7.85 2.88
N ARG A 9 9.32 7.54 3.57
CA ARG A 9 10.25 8.53 4.15
C ARG A 9 11.34 8.87 3.14
N ASP A 10 11.84 10.10 3.20
CA ASP A 10 12.96 10.51 2.34
C ASP A 10 14.20 9.64 2.58
N GLY A 11 14.84 9.20 1.49
CA GLY A 11 15.99 8.29 1.54
C GLY A 11 15.65 6.82 1.82
N TYR A 12 14.37 6.46 1.97
CA TYR A 12 13.94 5.07 2.12
C TYR A 12 13.81 4.36 0.77
N ASN A 13 14.12 3.07 0.73
CA ASN A 13 14.02 2.29 -0.51
C ASN A 13 12.53 2.09 -0.88
N PRO A 14 12.08 2.54 -2.07
CA PRO A 14 10.68 2.41 -2.47
C PRO A 14 10.20 0.97 -2.60
N ALA A 15 11.07 0.03 -3.00
CA ALA A 15 10.72 -1.37 -3.12
C ALA A 15 10.49 -1.99 -1.73
N THR A 16 11.34 -1.67 -0.76
CA THR A 16 11.17 -2.12 0.63
C THR A 16 9.89 -1.55 1.23
N TRP A 17 9.62 -0.25 1.03
CA TRP A 17 8.39 0.37 1.51
C TRP A 17 7.15 -0.31 0.93
N MET A 18 7.12 -0.54 -0.39
CA MET A 18 5.98 -1.18 -1.05
C MET A 18 5.70 -2.57 -0.48
N LEU A 19 6.74 -3.39 -0.25
CA LEU A 19 6.60 -4.73 0.32
C LEU A 19 6.03 -4.72 1.75
N GLU A 20 6.39 -3.74 2.56
CA GLU A 20 5.88 -3.60 3.92
C GLU A 20 4.40 -3.18 3.91
N VAL A 21 4.04 -2.19 3.09
CA VAL A 21 2.68 -1.63 3.08
C VAL A 21 1.67 -2.51 2.36
N THR A 22 2.08 -3.33 1.38
CA THR A 22 1.19 -4.29 0.70
C THR A 22 1.30 -5.70 1.28
N SER A 23 1.69 -5.82 2.54
CA SER A 23 1.66 -7.10 3.23
C SER A 23 0.23 -7.45 3.64
N THR A 24 -0.10 -8.75 3.67
CA THR A 24 -1.42 -9.24 4.09
C THR A 24 -1.81 -8.78 5.49
N SER A 25 -0.84 -8.64 6.41
CA SER A 25 -1.10 -8.11 7.75
C SER A 25 -1.58 -6.66 7.75
N VAL A 26 -1.14 -5.85 6.79
CA VAL A 26 -1.58 -4.46 6.63
C VAL A 26 -2.96 -4.40 5.96
N GLU A 27 -3.22 -5.28 4.99
CA GLU A 27 -4.54 -5.46 4.39
C GLU A 27 -5.59 -5.83 5.44
N ASP A 28 -5.31 -6.83 6.27
CA ASP A 28 -6.19 -7.27 7.37
C ASP A 28 -6.44 -6.17 8.41
N LEU A 29 -5.41 -5.37 8.72
CA LEU A 29 -5.52 -4.26 9.68
C LEU A 29 -6.39 -3.12 9.15
N LEU A 30 -6.30 -2.84 7.86
CA LEU A 30 -7.00 -1.75 7.20
C LEU A 30 -8.35 -2.17 6.61
N ASP A 31 -8.64 -3.48 6.59
CA ASP A 31 -9.82 -4.09 5.96
C ASP A 31 -9.93 -3.71 4.46
N ILE A 32 -8.83 -3.86 3.72
CA ILE A 32 -8.73 -3.53 2.29
C ILE A 32 -7.98 -4.61 1.49
N ASP A 33 -8.19 -4.62 0.17
CA ASP A 33 -7.41 -5.39 -0.81
C ASP A 33 -6.68 -4.43 -1.76
N PHE A 34 -5.35 -4.44 -1.76
CA PHE A 34 -4.56 -3.54 -2.63
C PHE A 34 -4.69 -3.88 -4.11
N ALA A 35 -4.91 -5.14 -4.48
CA ALA A 35 -5.11 -5.55 -5.86
C ALA A 35 -6.44 -5.03 -6.40
N GLU A 36 -7.51 -5.10 -5.59
CA GLU A 36 -8.81 -4.53 -5.95
C GLU A 36 -8.73 -3.00 -6.08
N ILE A 37 -8.05 -2.32 -5.14
CA ILE A 37 -7.85 -0.87 -5.20
C ILE A 37 -7.08 -0.49 -6.47
N TYR A 38 -6.04 -1.24 -6.83
CA TYR A 38 -5.26 -0.98 -8.04
C TYR A 38 -6.10 -1.16 -9.30
N ALA A 39 -6.87 -2.25 -9.38
CA ALA A 39 -7.76 -2.55 -10.51
C ALA A 39 -8.87 -1.51 -10.71
N ASN A 40 -9.35 -0.89 -9.63
CA ASN A 40 -10.36 0.17 -9.67
C ASN A 40 -9.77 1.59 -9.77
N SER A 41 -8.44 1.72 -9.83
CA SER A 41 -7.77 3.02 -9.93
C SER A 41 -7.71 3.51 -11.38
N THR A 42 -7.50 4.82 -11.57
CA THR A 42 -7.34 5.45 -12.89
C THR A 42 -6.05 5.08 -13.63
N LEU A 43 -5.26 4.15 -13.06
CA LEU A 43 -4.00 3.67 -13.62
C LEU A 43 -4.20 2.38 -14.45
N TYR A 44 -5.39 1.78 -14.38
CA TYR A 44 -5.82 0.64 -15.21
C TYR A 44 -6.58 1.16 -16.44
#